data_AF-A0A645H0E7-F1
#
_entry.id   AF-A0A645H0E7-F1
#
_cell.length_a   1.000
_cell.length_b   1.000
_cell.length_c   1.000
_cell.angle_alpha   90.00
_cell.angle_beta   90.00
_cell.angle_gamma   90.00
#
_symmetry.space_group_name_H-M   'P 1'
#
loop_
_entity.id
_entity.type
_entity.pdbx_description
1 polymer ?
#
loop_
_entity_poly.entity_id
_entity_poly.type
_entity_poly.pdbx_seq_one_letter_code
_entity_poly.pdbx_strand_id
1 'polypeptide(L)'
;MEYSVLFRDLIMKSNNYMKDYDEKLMPALIEEMKKDPELQDFSADDLKTILLKMRVFQLGLSVMVANSLLPEKYEMQDLMDLLSSTANDVILAARLTKSEKVKK
;
A
#
# COMPACT_ATOMS: atom_id res chain seq x y z
N MET A 1 11.36 13.67 -17.57
CA MET A 1 12.21 13.76 -16.36
C MET A 1 11.63 14.68 -15.27
N GLU A 2 10.87 15.73 -15.58
CA GLU A 2 10.26 16.62 -14.56
C GLU A 2 9.30 15.92 -13.57
N TYR A 3 8.61 14.85 -13.98
CA TYR A 3 7.68 14.12 -13.12
C TYR A 3 8.34 13.48 -11.89
N SER A 4 9.61 13.05 -12.03
CA SER A 4 10.40 12.44 -10.96
C SER A 4 10.79 13.46 -9.88
N VAL A 5 11.13 14.68 -10.29
CA VAL A 5 11.52 15.77 -9.37
C VAL A 5 10.31 16.29 -8.60
N LEU A 6 9.17 16.48 -9.27
CA LEU A 6 7.91 16.90 -8.62
C LEU A 6 7.40 15.87 -7.61
N PHE A 7 7.44 14.58 -7.96
CA PHE A 7 7.05 13.52 -7.04
C PHE A 7 7.97 13.45 -5.82
N ARG A 8 9.29 13.55 -6.03
CA ARG A 8 10.28 13.59 -4.95
C ARG A 8 10.04 14.77 -4.00
N ASP A 9 9.83 15.97 -4.53
CA ASP A 9 9.56 17.17 -3.71
C ASP A 9 8.23 17.09 -2.96
N LEU A 10 7.20 16.48 -3.54
CA LEU A 10 5.89 16.28 -2.92
C LEU A 10 5.93 15.29 -1.75
N ILE A 11 6.77 14.25 -1.86
CA ILE A 11 6.91 13.20 -0.83
C ILE A 11 7.86 13.65 0.28
N MET A 12 8.93 14.39 -0.06
CA MET A 12 9.96 14.83 0.91
C MET A 12 9.54 16.07 1.73
N LYS A 13 8.64 16.93 1.22
CA LYS A 13 8.02 17.98 2.05
C LYS A 13 6.85 17.38 2.80
N SER A 14 6.90 17.36 4.13
CA SER A 14 5.77 17.00 5.00
C SER A 14 4.60 17.98 4.76
N ASN A 15 3.80 17.70 3.75
CA ASN A 15 2.72 18.57 3.30
C ASN A 15 1.42 18.18 4.02
N ASN A 16 0.51 19.13 4.22
CA ASN A 16 -0.83 18.89 4.77
C ASN A 16 -1.61 17.77 4.04
N TYR A 17 -1.20 17.42 2.83
CA TYR A 17 -1.69 16.29 2.05
C TYR A 17 -1.57 14.93 2.77
N MET A 18 -0.49 14.69 3.53
CA MET A 18 -0.35 13.46 4.33
C MET A 18 -1.30 13.44 5.53
N LYS A 19 -1.60 14.62 6.11
CA LYS A 19 -2.59 14.77 7.19
C LYS A 19 -4.02 14.53 6.70
N ASP A 20 -4.41 15.15 5.58
CA ASP A 20 -5.73 14.93 4.99
C ASP A 20 -5.93 13.47 4.55
N TYR A 21 -4.87 12.78 4.14
CA TYR A 21 -4.92 11.35 3.83
C TYR A 21 -5.26 10.51 5.07
N ASP A 22 -4.56 10.73 6.19
CA ASP A 22 -4.78 9.96 7.41
C ASP A 22 -6.14 10.29 8.06
N GLU A 23 -6.61 11.53 7.97
CA GLU A 23 -7.87 11.98 8.59
C GLU A 23 -9.12 11.63 7.78
N LYS A 24 -9.07 11.64 6.44
CA LYS A 24 -10.27 11.50 5.58
C LYS A 24 -10.24 10.32 4.64
N LEU A 25 -9.10 10.05 4.00
CA LEU A 25 -8.99 8.96 3.01
C LEU A 25 -8.83 7.61 3.69
N MET A 26 -8.04 7.52 4.76
CA MET A 26 -7.79 6.25 5.45
C MET A 26 -9.09 5.62 6.00
N PRO A 27 -10.01 6.35 6.66
CA PRO A 27 -11.29 5.79 7.08
C PRO A 27 -12.13 5.30 5.90
N ALA A 28 -12.22 6.07 4.81
CA ALA A 28 -12.98 5.68 3.63
C ALA A 28 -12.42 4.41 2.97
N LEU A 29 -11.09 4.29 2.87
CA LEU A 29 -10.43 3.11 2.33
C LEU A 29 -10.65 1.87 3.20
N ILE A 30 -10.64 2.02 4.53
CA ILE A 30 -10.97 0.91 5.44
C ILE A 30 -12.41 0.45 5.24
N GLU A 31 -13.36 1.37 5.05
CA GLU A 31 -14.75 1.00 4.76
C GLU A 31 -14.90 0.27 3.42
N GLU A 32 -14.15 0.65 2.39
CA GLU A 32 -14.11 -0.11 1.13
C GLU A 32 -13.46 -1.48 1.31
N MET A 33 -12.35 -1.57 2.05
CA MET A 33 -11.69 -2.85 2.33
C MET A 33 -12.61 -3.83 3.06
N LYS A 34 -13.48 -3.36 3.96
CA LYS A 34 -14.46 -4.21 4.65
C LYS A 34 -15.51 -4.84 3.73
N LYS A 35 -15.73 -4.27 2.54
CA LYS A 35 -16.67 -4.84 1.55
C LYS A 35 -16.08 -6.03 0.82
N ASP A 36 -14.75 -6.14 0.79
CA ASP A 36 -14.06 -7.25 0.14
C ASP A 36 -14.24 -8.56 0.94
N PRO A 37 -14.82 -9.63 0.35
CA PRO A 37 -14.94 -10.95 0.96
C PRO A 37 -13.65 -11.50 1.59
N GLU A 38 -12.50 -11.19 0.99
CA GLU A 38 -11.21 -11.65 1.50
C GLU A 38 -10.71 -10.86 2.71
N LEU A 39 -11.38 -9.77 3.07
CA LEU A 39 -10.96 -8.89 4.15
C LEU A 39 -11.98 -8.78 5.30
N GLN A 40 -13.19 -9.31 5.12
CA GLN A 40 -14.31 -9.16 6.08
C GLN A 40 -13.99 -9.65 7.50
N ASP A 41 -13.15 -10.68 7.60
CA ASP A 41 -12.79 -11.27 8.89
C ASP A 41 -11.78 -10.41 9.67
N PHE A 42 -11.10 -9.44 9.05
CA PHE A 42 -10.08 -8.65 9.73
C PHE A 42 -10.68 -7.58 10.64
N SER A 43 -10.01 -7.33 11.77
CA SER A 43 -10.37 -6.19 12.61
C SER A 43 -9.98 -4.88 11.93
N ALA A 44 -10.57 -3.76 12.35
CA ALA A 44 -10.22 -2.45 11.80
C ALA A 44 -8.71 -2.13 11.97
N ASP A 45 -8.07 -2.62 13.04
CA ASP A 45 -6.64 -2.41 13.26
C ASP A 45 -5.77 -3.32 12.38
N ASP A 46 -6.23 -4.53 12.07
CA ASP A 46 -5.57 -5.39 11.08
C ASP A 46 -5.66 -4.75 9.68
N LEU A 47 -6.82 -4.21 9.30
CA LEU A 47 -7.01 -3.52 8.02
C LEU A 47 -6.12 -2.27 7.90
N LYS A 48 -6.01 -1.46 8.97
CA LYS A 48 -5.06 -0.33 9.01
C LYS A 48 -3.62 -0.81 8.78
N THR A 49 -3.25 -1.93 9.39
CA THR A 49 -1.90 -2.49 9.26
C THR A 49 -1.63 -2.96 7.84
N ILE A 50 -2.58 -3.66 7.21
CA ILE A 50 -2.50 -4.08 5.80
C ILE A 50 -2.36 -2.86 4.89
N LEU A 51 -3.24 -1.85 5.07
CA LEU A 51 -3.23 -0.63 4.29
C LEU A 51 -1.90 0.13 4.41
N LEU A 52 -1.35 0.23 5.63
CA LEU A 52 -0.07 0.88 5.86
C LEU A 52 1.07 0.15 5.13
N LYS A 53 1.12 -1.19 5.19
CA LYS A 53 2.13 -1.99 4.47
C LYS A 53 2.05 -1.74 2.96
N MET A 54 0.85 -1.74 2.40
CA MET A 54 0.64 -1.46 0.97
C MET A 54 1.09 -0.05 0.60
N ARG A 55 0.78 0.95 1.41
CA ARG A 55 1.22 2.34 1.20
C ARG A 55 2.74 2.47 1.22
N VAL A 56 3.41 1.85 2.20
CA VAL A 56 4.88 1.86 2.29
C VAL A 56 5.49 1.23 1.03
N PHE A 57 4.95 0.10 0.58
CA PHE A 57 5.40 -0.55 -0.65
C PHE A 57 5.18 0.34 -1.89
N GLN A 58 3.98 0.91 -2.06
CA GLN A 58 3.64 1.80 -3.17
C GLN A 58 4.54 3.03 -3.23
N LEU A 59 4.83 3.65 -2.09
CA LEU A 59 5.75 4.78 -2.00
C LEU A 59 7.17 4.38 -2.39
N GLY A 60 7.66 3.26 -1.86
CA GLY A 60 8.97 2.71 -2.22
C GLY A 60 9.08 2.42 -3.72
N LEU A 61 8.07 1.74 -4.28
CA LEU A 61 8.00 1.44 -5.71
C LEU A 61 8.00 2.71 -6.55
N SER A 62 7.23 3.73 -6.15
CA SER A 62 7.17 5.00 -6.85
C SER A 62 8.52 5.73 -6.85
N VAL A 63 9.27 5.68 -5.73
CA VAL A 63 10.64 6.20 -5.67
C VAL A 63 11.56 5.41 -6.60
N MET A 64 11.44 4.08 -6.64
CA MET A 64 12.25 3.23 -7.53
C MET A 64 11.98 3.52 -9.01
N VAL A 65 10.70 3.65 -9.40
CA VAL A 65 10.30 4.03 -10.77
C VAL A 65 10.83 5.42 -11.12
N ALA A 66 10.62 6.42 -10.25
CA ALA A 66 11.02 7.79 -10.49
C ALA A 66 12.55 7.95 -10.65
N ASN A 67 13.34 7.13 -9.95
CA ASN A 67 14.80 7.16 -10.02
C ASN A 67 15.38 6.15 -11.02
N SER A 68 14.54 5.51 -11.86
CA SER A 68 14.98 4.49 -12.83
C SER A 68 15.81 3.36 -12.17
N LEU A 69 15.45 2.99 -10.95
CA LEU A 69 16.10 1.93 -10.16
C LEU A 69 15.52 0.54 -10.46
N LEU A 70 14.50 0.47 -11.31
CA LEU A 70 13.94 -0.79 -11.78
C LEU A 70 14.69 -1.26 -13.04
N PRO A 71 14.87 -2.58 -13.23
CA PRO A 71 15.39 -3.12 -14.48
C PRO A 71 14.55 -2.64 -15.67
N GLU A 72 15.19 -2.28 -16.80
CA GLU A 72 14.55 -1.67 -17.99
C GLU A 72 13.36 -2.47 -18.57
N LYS A 73 13.24 -3.74 -18.21
CA LYS A 73 12.18 -4.66 -18.65
C LYS A 73 10.84 -4.52 -17.91
N TYR A 74 10.73 -3.66 -16.90
CA TYR A 74 9.49 -3.47 -16.16
C TYR A 74 8.63 -2.39 -16.82
N GLU A 75 7.58 -2.83 -17.52
CA GLU A 75 6.56 -1.98 -18.09
C GLU A 75 5.47 -1.65 -17.06
N MET A 76 4.58 -0.70 -17.39
CA MET A 76 3.50 -0.29 -16.49
C MET A 76 2.62 -1.47 -16.04
N GLN A 77 2.35 -2.43 -16.92
CA GLN A 77 1.57 -3.61 -16.57
C GLN A 77 2.28 -4.48 -15.53
N ASP A 78 3.60 -4.67 -15.66
CA ASP A 78 4.39 -5.44 -14.69
C ASP A 78 4.37 -4.77 -13.31
N LEU A 79 4.31 -3.43 -13.25
CA LEU A 79 4.18 -2.69 -11.99
C LEU A 79 2.79 -2.89 -11.36
N MET A 80 1.73 -2.91 -12.18
CA MET A 80 0.37 -3.18 -11.71
C MET A 80 0.23 -4.61 -11.20
N ASP A 81 0.81 -5.57 -11.92
CA ASP A 81 0.83 -6.98 -11.54
C ASP A 81 1.62 -7.18 -10.24
N LEU A 82 2.76 -6.51 -10.09
CA LEU A 82 3.55 -6.51 -8.86
C LEU A 82 2.79 -5.92 -7.66
N LEU A 83 2.05 -4.82 -7.87
CA LEU A 83 1.21 -4.22 -6.83
C LEU A 83 0.08 -5.19 -6.41
N SER A 84 -0.57 -5.84 -7.38
CA SER A 84 -1.64 -6.79 -7.11
C SER A 84 -1.12 -8.05 -6.41
N SER A 85 0.00 -8.61 -6.86
CA SER A 85 0.60 -9.79 -6.22
C SER A 85 1.04 -9.49 -4.79
N THR A 86 1.65 -8.32 -4.57
CA THR A 86 2.08 -7.88 -3.23
C THR A 86 0.88 -7.70 -2.29
N ALA A 87 -0.26 -7.21 -2.79
CA ALA A 87 -1.48 -7.13 -2.00
C ALA A 87 -1.92 -8.53 -1.52
N ASN A 88 -1.94 -9.50 -2.42
CA ASN A 88 -2.29 -10.88 -2.08
C ASN A 88 -1.31 -11.48 -1.04
N ASP A 89 0.00 -11.25 -1.21
CA ASP A 89 1.02 -11.72 -0.27
C ASP A 89 0.83 -11.12 1.13
N VAL A 90 0.57 -9.80 1.21
CA VAL A 90 0.34 -9.11 2.49
C VAL A 90 -0.93 -9.62 3.17
N ILE A 91 -2.01 -9.83 2.42
CA ILE A 91 -3.28 -10.34 2.93
C ILE A 91 -3.11 -11.79 3.43
N LEU A 92 -2.47 -12.65 2.65
CA LEU A 92 -2.20 -14.04 3.02
C LEU A 92 -1.37 -14.12 4.32
N ALA A 93 -0.28 -13.35 4.39
CA ALA A 93 0.56 -13.29 5.58
C ALA A 93 -0.21 -12.77 6.82
N ALA A 94 -1.08 -11.78 6.65
CA ALA A 94 -1.94 -11.28 7.71
C ALA A 94 -2.93 -12.35 8.20
N ARG A 95 -3.53 -13.12 7.29
CA ARG A 95 -4.42 -14.25 7.62
C ARG A 95 -3.69 -15.32 8.42
N LEU A 96 -2.48 -15.72 8.00
CA LEU A 96 -1.66 -16.70 8.72
C LEU A 96 -1.35 -16.24 10.14
N THR A 97 -0.87 -15.00 10.29
CA THR A 97 -0.55 -14.41 11.60
C THR A 97 -1.77 -14.38 12.53
N LYS A 98 -2.95 -14.05 11.98
CA LYS A 98 -4.21 -14.07 12.73
C LYS A 98 -4.58 -15.49 13.18
N SER A 99 -4.45 -16.48 12.30
CA SER A 99 -4.76 -17.88 12.63
C SER A 99 -3.84 -18.45 13.72
N GLU A 100 -2.58 -18.01 13.77
CA GLU A 100 -1.64 -18.39 14.83
C GLU A 100 -1.97 -17.75 16.17
N LYS A 101 -2.48 -16.50 16.18
CA LYS A 101 -2.96 -15.84 17.41
C LYS A 101 -4.21 -16.50 17.99
N VAL A 102 -5.07 -17.09 17.16
CA VAL A 102 -6.28 -17.80 17.61
C VAL A 102 -5.98 -19.19 18.18
N LYS A 103 -4.84 -19.80 17.80
CA LYS A 103 -4.39 -21.11 18.30
C LYS A 103 -3.61 -21.05 19.61
N LYS A 104 -3.29 -19.85 20.11
CA LYS A 104 -2.55 -19.60 21.35
C LYS A 104 -3.49 -19.18 22.46
#